data_AF-A0A4R2KN70-F1
#
_entry.id   AF-A0A4R2KN70-F1
#
_cell.length_a   1.000
_cell.length_b   1.000
_cell.length_c   1.000
_cell.angle_alpha   90.00
_cell.angle_beta   90.00
_cell.angle_gamma   90.00
#
_symmetry.space_group_name_H-M   'P 1'
#
loop_
_entity.id
_entity.type
_entity.pdbx_description
1 polymer ?
#
loop_
_entity_poly.entity_id
_entity_poly.type
_entity_poly.pdbx_seq_one_letter_code
_entity_poly.pdbx_strand_id
1 'polypeptide(L)'
;MNRLTIMTGLLWLWAAWHLGFGLLSTFAPEAGASAVGWTAAGGWTPELITMSTQYGMVMVLLALMFVIMALNPLQYLNLIWVAVAEQVLGIIYAAYIYVEYGQLTVPQMLLQAGINSVVVILFVVLWLGLRDAGPHPAKA
;
A
#
# COMPACT_ATOMS: atom_id res chain seq x y z
N MET A 1 0.95 -22.90 9.48
CA MET A 1 1.97 -21.87 9.18
C MET A 1 2.01 -20.90 10.35
N ASN A 2 3.20 -20.55 10.90
CA ASN A 2 3.25 -19.65 12.05
C ASN A 2 2.93 -18.20 11.63
N ARG A 3 2.47 -17.35 12.57
CA ARG A 3 2.08 -15.95 12.28
C ARG A 3 3.22 -15.12 11.68
N LEU A 4 4.46 -15.38 12.10
CA LEU A 4 5.65 -14.71 11.61
C LEU A 4 5.86 -14.99 10.11
N THR A 5 5.77 -16.25 9.69
CA THR A 5 5.85 -16.67 8.27
C THR A 5 4.74 -16.02 7.44
N ILE A 6 3.52 -15.93 7.97
CA ILE A 6 2.41 -15.26 7.29
C ILE A 6 2.71 -13.76 7.13
N MET A 7 3.16 -13.09 8.19
CA MET A 7 3.57 -11.67 8.15
C MET A 7 4.70 -11.45 7.14
N THR A 8 5.75 -12.26 7.17
CA THR A 8 6.87 -12.17 6.21
C THR A 8 6.39 -12.34 4.78
N GLY A 9 5.54 -13.35 4.50
CA GLY A 9 4.98 -13.56 3.17
C GLY A 9 4.12 -12.39 2.71
N LEU A 10 3.29 -11.84 3.61
CA LEU A 10 2.47 -10.67 3.33
C LEU A 10 3.33 -9.43 3.04
N LEU A 11 4.39 -9.19 3.80
CA LEU A 11 5.32 -8.07 3.56
C LEU A 11 6.05 -8.20 2.22
N TRP A 12 6.47 -9.40 1.83
CA TRP A 12 7.07 -9.62 0.50
C TRP A 12 6.08 -9.38 -0.63
N LEU A 13 4.84 -9.87 -0.48
CA LEU A 13 3.78 -9.61 -1.45
C LEU A 13 3.50 -8.11 -1.56
N TRP A 14 3.46 -7.42 -0.42
CA TRP A 14 3.20 -5.98 -0.35
C TRP A 14 4.35 -5.16 -0.96
N ALA A 15 5.60 -5.55 -0.71
CA ALA A 15 6.78 -4.98 -1.33
C ALA A 15 6.77 -5.17 -2.86
N ALA A 16 6.42 -6.36 -3.34
CA ALA A 16 6.33 -6.64 -4.78
C ALA A 16 5.24 -5.81 -5.46
N TRP A 17 4.08 -5.67 -4.82
CA TRP A 17 2.99 -4.80 -5.29
C TRP A 17 3.47 -3.35 -5.43
N HIS A 18 4.07 -2.80 -4.38
CA HIS A 18 4.60 -1.43 -4.37
C HIS A 18 5.70 -1.21 -5.39
N LEU A 19 6.60 -2.19 -5.55
CA LEU A 19 7.69 -2.09 -6.51
C LEU A 19 7.16 -2.10 -7.94
N GLY A 20 6.30 -3.07 -8.27
CA GLY A 20 5.71 -3.16 -9.60
C GLY A 20 4.92 -1.90 -9.96
N PHE A 21 4.06 -1.45 -9.04
CA PHE A 21 3.26 -0.25 -9.26
C PHE A 21 4.10 1.03 -9.29
N GLY A 22 5.10 1.13 -8.43
CA GLY A 22 6.03 2.26 -8.38
C GLY A 22 6.85 2.39 -9.66
N LEU A 23 7.40 1.28 -10.17
CA LEU A 23 8.14 1.26 -11.43
C LEU A 23 7.24 1.64 -12.61
N LEU A 24 6.04 1.07 -12.70
CA LEU A 24 5.09 1.43 -13.75
C LEU A 24 4.70 2.92 -13.67
N SER A 25 4.33 3.41 -12.49
CA SER A 25 3.95 4.82 -12.31
C SER A 25 5.11 5.79 -12.59
N THR A 26 6.36 5.36 -12.39
CA THR A 26 7.57 6.17 -12.64
C THR A 26 7.89 6.26 -14.12
N PHE A 27 7.98 5.11 -14.80
CA PHE A 27 8.55 5.00 -16.15
C PHE A 27 7.52 4.81 -17.26
N ALA A 28 6.33 4.31 -16.93
CA ALA A 28 5.21 4.11 -17.85
C ALA A 28 3.87 4.50 -17.19
N PRO A 29 3.66 5.78 -16.82
CA PRO A 29 2.48 6.27 -16.12
C PRO A 29 1.15 5.75 -16.67
N GLU A 30 0.99 5.76 -17.99
CA GLU A 30 -0.22 5.31 -18.67
C GLU A 30 -0.51 3.82 -18.45
N ALA A 31 0.53 3.00 -18.53
CA ALA A 31 0.43 1.58 -18.29
C ALA A 31 0.16 1.28 -16.81
N GLY A 32 0.82 1.99 -15.90
CA GLY A 32 0.61 1.85 -14.45
C GLY A 32 -0.82 2.16 -14.03
N ALA A 33 -1.34 3.29 -14.49
CA ALA A 33 -2.73 3.70 -14.33
C ALA A 33 -3.72 2.65 -14.86
N SER A 34 -3.52 2.20 -16.10
CA SER A 34 -4.39 1.23 -16.74
C SER A 34 -4.38 -0.12 -16.01
N ALA A 35 -3.24 -0.54 -15.46
CA ALA A 35 -3.12 -1.78 -14.69
C ALA A 35 -3.98 -1.78 -13.41
N VAL A 36 -4.33 -0.62 -12.87
CA VAL A 36 -5.26 -0.46 -11.73
C VAL A 36 -6.65 0.01 -12.14
N GLY A 37 -6.97 -0.05 -13.44
CA GLY A 37 -8.29 0.26 -13.98
C GLY A 37 -8.61 1.76 -14.03
N TRP A 38 -7.61 2.62 -13.98
CA TRP A 38 -7.77 4.07 -14.11
C TRP A 38 -7.19 4.56 -15.45
N THR A 39 -7.91 5.45 -16.13
CA THR A 39 -7.41 6.13 -17.33
C THR A 39 -7.80 7.60 -17.28
N ALA A 40 -6.92 8.47 -17.79
CA ALA A 40 -7.19 9.90 -17.82
C ALA A 40 -8.25 10.22 -18.88
N ALA A 41 -9.43 10.68 -18.47
CA ALA A 41 -10.53 10.99 -19.38
C ALA A 41 -10.18 12.07 -20.43
N GLY A 42 -9.28 13.00 -20.08
CA GLY A 42 -8.79 14.07 -20.97
C GLY A 42 -7.45 13.77 -21.65
N GLY A 43 -6.93 12.54 -21.53
CA GLY A 43 -5.59 12.17 -21.99
C GLY A 43 -4.48 12.52 -20.98
N TRP A 44 -3.25 12.16 -21.34
CA TRP A 44 -2.07 12.32 -20.49
C TRP A 44 -1.37 13.66 -20.71
N THR A 45 -1.60 14.60 -19.79
CA THR A 45 -0.92 15.90 -19.82
C THR A 45 0.48 15.81 -19.19
N PRO A 46 1.40 16.75 -19.52
CA PRO A 46 2.72 16.80 -18.89
C PRO A 46 2.67 16.89 -17.35
N GLU A 47 1.68 17.60 -16.80
CA GLU A 47 1.48 17.72 -15.35
C GLU A 47 1.08 16.38 -14.73
N LEU A 48 0.15 15.66 -15.38
CA LEU A 48 -0.29 14.35 -14.91
C LEU A 48 0.85 13.31 -14.96
N ILE A 49 1.66 13.34 -16.03
CA ILE A 49 2.85 12.51 -16.15
C ILE A 49 3.82 12.82 -15.00
N THR A 50 4.09 14.11 -14.74
CA THR A 50 5.00 14.54 -13.67
C THR A 50 4.51 14.08 -12.30
N MET A 51 3.21 14.24 -12.02
CA MET A 51 2.59 13.76 -10.78
C MET A 51 2.70 12.25 -10.62
N SER A 52 2.41 11.48 -11.68
CA SER A 52 2.55 10.02 -11.68
C SER A 52 4.00 9.60 -11.42
N THR A 53 4.97 10.26 -12.06
CA THR A 53 6.38 9.95 -11.87
C THR A 53 6.84 10.20 -10.44
N GLN A 54 6.44 11.34 -9.85
CA GLN A 54 6.74 11.66 -8.45
C GLN A 54 6.12 10.64 -7.49
N TYR A 55 4.85 10.30 -7.71
CA TYR A 55 4.15 9.28 -6.94
C TYR A 55 4.83 7.91 -7.06
N GLY A 56 5.24 7.51 -8.26
CA GLY A 56 5.94 6.26 -8.51
C GLY A 56 7.27 6.15 -7.76
N MET A 57 8.05 7.23 -7.70
CA MET A 57 9.29 7.26 -6.92
C MET A 57 9.05 7.04 -5.42
N VAL A 58 7.98 7.62 -4.87
CA VAL A 58 7.60 7.38 -3.46
C VAL A 58 7.20 5.93 -3.23
N MET A 59 6.47 5.32 -4.18
CA MET A 59 6.08 3.92 -4.11
C MET A 59 7.28 2.96 -4.14
N VAL A 60 8.33 3.28 -4.89
CA VAL A 60 9.59 2.51 -4.88
C VAL A 60 10.27 2.57 -3.51
N LEU A 61 10.29 3.73 -2.85
CA LEU A 61 10.84 3.87 -1.50
C LEU A 61 10.02 3.09 -0.46
N LEU A 62 8.68 3.11 -0.58
CA LEU A 62 7.80 2.27 0.24
C LEU A 62 8.06 0.78 0.02
N ALA A 63 8.27 0.34 -1.23
CA ALA A 63 8.64 -1.04 -1.52
C ALA A 63 9.92 -1.45 -0.78
N LEU A 64 10.96 -0.60 -0.81
CA LEU A 64 12.21 -0.85 -0.09
C LEU A 64 12.00 -0.95 1.42
N MET A 65 11.17 -0.09 2.00
CA MET A 65 10.79 -0.17 3.41
C MET A 65 10.15 -1.54 3.73
N PHE A 66 9.21 -2.01 2.91
CA PHE A 66 8.58 -3.31 3.11
C PHE A 66 9.54 -4.49 2.91
N VAL A 67 10.53 -4.37 2.02
CA VAL A 67 11.64 -5.35 1.92
C VAL A 67 12.44 -5.40 3.23
N ILE A 68 12.84 -4.25 3.77
CA ILE A 68 13.59 -4.17 5.04
C ILE A 68 12.78 -4.80 6.17
N MET A 69 11.48 -4.50 6.24
CA MET A 69 10.57 -5.13 7.19
C MET A 69 10.47 -6.65 6.96
N ALA A 70 10.35 -7.11 5.72
CA ALA A 70 10.23 -8.54 5.42
C ALA A 70 11.47 -9.35 5.82
N LEU A 71 12.66 -8.72 5.74
CA LEU A 71 13.93 -9.33 6.16
C LEU A 71 14.02 -9.48 7.68
N ASN A 72 13.50 -8.52 8.46
CA ASN A 72 13.54 -8.54 9.92
C ASN A 72 12.20 -8.05 10.53
N PRO A 73 11.10 -8.82 10.38
CA PRO A 73 9.74 -8.36 10.67
C PRO A 73 9.48 -8.05 12.14
N LEU A 74 10.14 -8.76 13.07
CA LEU A 74 9.98 -8.51 14.50
C LEU A 74 10.69 -7.22 14.95
N GLN A 75 11.83 -6.90 14.34
CA GLN A 75 12.58 -5.67 14.64
C GLN A 75 11.80 -4.44 14.17
N TYR A 76 11.12 -4.54 13.02
CA TYR A 76 10.40 -3.43 12.39
C TYR A 76 8.89 -3.55 12.50
N LEU A 77 8.38 -4.32 13.47
CA LEU A 77 6.96 -4.65 13.59
C LEU A 77 6.06 -3.41 13.64
N ASN A 78 6.51 -2.33 14.28
CA ASN A 78 5.74 -1.09 14.38
C ASN A 78 5.61 -0.34 13.05
N LEU A 79 6.46 -0.60 12.05
CA LEU A 79 6.32 -0.01 10.73
C LEU A 79 5.10 -0.59 9.97
N ILE A 80 4.45 -1.64 10.46
CA ILE A 80 3.16 -2.12 9.93
C ILE A 80 2.11 -1.01 9.94
N TRP A 81 2.19 -0.07 10.90
CA TRP A 81 1.27 1.07 10.94
C TRP A 81 1.38 1.98 9.73
N VAL A 82 2.50 1.97 8.99
CA VAL A 82 2.61 2.68 7.70
C VAL A 82 1.69 2.04 6.67
N ALA A 83 1.70 0.71 6.53
CA ALA A 83 0.78 0.00 5.65
C ALA A 83 -0.68 0.22 6.07
N VAL A 84 -0.98 0.17 7.37
CA VAL A 84 -2.33 0.41 7.89
C VAL A 84 -2.79 1.83 7.57
N ALA A 85 -1.96 2.85 7.82
CA ALA A 85 -2.28 4.24 7.53
C ALA A 85 -2.52 4.48 6.04
N GLU A 86 -1.69 3.90 5.17
CA GLU A 86 -1.85 3.95 3.72
C GLU A 86 -3.23 3.43 3.29
N GLN A 87 -3.66 2.28 3.82
CA GLN A 87 -4.96 1.71 3.49
C GLN A 87 -6.13 2.56 3.98
N VAL A 88 -6.03 3.09 5.21
CA VAL A 88 -7.05 3.98 5.78
C VAL A 88 -7.17 5.27 4.96
N LEU A 89 -6.04 5.87 4.58
CA LEU A 89 -6.02 7.04 3.70
C LEU A 89 -6.61 6.70 2.33
N GLY A 90 -6.33 5.52 1.78
CA GLY A 90 -6.93 5.05 0.53
C GLY A 90 -8.46 4.93 0.60
N ILE A 91 -9.01 4.46 1.73
CA ILE A 91 -10.47 4.39 1.95
C ILE A 91 -11.06 5.80 2.00
N ILE A 92 -10.47 6.70 2.79
CA ILE A 92 -10.92 8.09 2.93
C ILE A 92 -10.88 8.80 1.56
N TYR A 93 -9.79 8.61 0.81
CA TYR A 93 -9.59 9.24 -0.48
C TYR A 93 -10.56 8.71 -1.54
N ALA A 94 -10.84 7.40 -1.56
CA ALA A 94 -11.86 6.83 -2.44
C ALA A 94 -13.25 7.40 -2.14
N ALA A 95 -13.61 7.54 -0.85
CA ALA A 95 -14.87 8.16 -0.46
C ALA A 95 -14.94 9.64 -0.88
N TYR A 96 -13.85 10.39 -0.70
CA TYR A 96 -13.75 11.78 -1.14
C TYR A 96 -13.93 11.93 -2.65
N ILE A 97 -13.22 11.12 -3.46
CA ILE A 97 -13.37 11.18 -4.92
C ILE A 97 -14.78 10.80 -5.38
N TYR A 98 -15.38 9.81 -4.73
CA TYR A 98 -16.76 9.39 -5.02
C TYR A 98 -17.75 10.53 -4.77
N VAL A 99 -17.68 11.19 -3.61
CA VAL A 99 -18.63 12.24 -3.21
C VAL A 99 -18.41 13.54 -3.98
N GLU A 100 -17.16 14.01 -4.09
CA GLU A 100 -16.87 15.36 -4.57
C GLU A 100 -16.69 15.44 -6.09
N TYR A 101 -16.12 14.40 -6.71
CA TYR A 101 -15.83 14.42 -8.14
C TYR A 101 -16.74 13.50 -8.97
N GLY A 102 -17.49 12.59 -8.34
CA GLY A 102 -18.35 11.63 -9.06
C GLY A 102 -17.58 10.71 -10.02
N GLN A 103 -16.26 10.57 -9.83
CA GLN A 103 -15.37 9.83 -10.74
C GLN A 103 -15.32 8.33 -10.45
N LEU A 104 -15.94 7.87 -9.37
CA LEU A 104 -16.06 6.46 -9.01
C LEU A 104 -17.52 6.03 -9.06
N THR A 105 -17.77 4.83 -9.56
CA THR A 105 -19.06 4.16 -9.40
C THR A 105 -19.18 3.59 -7.97
N VAL A 106 -20.41 3.37 -7.50
CA VAL A 106 -20.66 2.72 -6.20
C VAL A 106 -19.93 1.37 -6.08
N PRO A 107 -19.98 0.47 -7.08
CA PRO A 107 -19.23 -0.79 -7.01
C PRO A 107 -17.71 -0.61 -6.89
N GLN A 108 -17.12 0.37 -7.59
CA GLN A 108 -15.68 0.63 -7.51
C GLN A 108 -15.28 1.14 -6.12
N MET A 109 -16.05 2.08 -5.56
CA MET A 109 -15.81 2.60 -4.21
C MET A 109 -15.90 1.48 -3.17
N LEU A 110 -16.95 0.65 -3.22
CA LEU A 110 -17.13 -0.46 -2.29
C LEU A 110 -16.04 -1.53 -2.44
N LEU A 111 -15.63 -1.84 -3.67
CA LEU A 111 -14.55 -2.80 -3.93
C LEU A 111 -13.23 -2.31 -3.35
N GLN A 112 -12.85 -1.05 -3.62
CA GLN A 112 -11.62 -0.46 -3.09
C GLN A 112 -11.64 -0.40 -1.56
N ALA A 113 -12.74 0.11 -0.98
CA ALA A 113 -12.89 0.17 0.47
C ALA A 113 -12.83 -1.23 1.12
N GLY A 114 -13.44 -2.23 0.48
CA GLY A 114 -13.43 -3.62 0.92
C GLY A 114 -12.03 -4.22 0.92
N ILE A 115 -11.29 -4.09 -0.19
CA ILE A 115 -9.91 -4.58 -0.31
C ILE A 115 -9.02 -3.94 0.76
N ASN A 116 -9.04 -2.61 0.87
CA ASN A 116 -8.22 -1.88 1.83
C ASN A 116 -8.57 -2.30 3.27
N SER A 117 -9.86 -2.47 3.59
CA SER A 117 -10.30 -2.92 4.92
C SER A 117 -9.78 -4.32 5.25
N VAL A 118 -9.79 -5.24 4.30
CA VAL A 118 -9.23 -6.59 4.48
C VAL A 118 -7.73 -6.51 4.75
N VAL A 119 -6.99 -5.69 3.99
CA VAL A 119 -5.55 -5.50 4.19
C VAL A 119 -5.25 -4.91 5.58
N VAL A 120 -6.02 -3.91 6.02
CA VAL A 120 -5.92 -3.36 7.39
C VAL A 120 -6.12 -4.46 8.44
N ILE A 121 -7.19 -5.24 8.32
CA ILE A 121 -7.52 -6.30 9.27
C ILE A 121 -6.38 -7.34 9.33
N LEU A 122 -5.87 -7.78 8.18
CA LEU A 122 -4.77 -8.74 8.12
C LEU A 122 -3.52 -8.24 8.84
N PHE A 123 -3.08 -7.02 8.54
CA PHE A 123 -1.91 -6.43 9.17
C PHE A 123 -2.10 -6.21 10.68
N VAL A 124 -3.27 -5.72 11.11
CA VAL A 124 -3.58 -5.48 12.54
C VAL A 124 -3.64 -6.80 13.31
N VAL A 125 -4.31 -7.83 12.78
CA VAL A 125 -4.42 -9.14 13.46
C VAL A 125 -3.04 -9.79 13.61
N LEU A 126 -2.21 -9.74 12.57
CA LEU A 126 -0.86 -10.29 12.63
C LEU A 126 0.05 -9.47 13.56
N TRP A 127 -0.06 -8.14 13.56
CA TRP A 127 0.66 -7.26 14.49
C TRP A 127 0.29 -7.58 15.94
N LEU A 128 -1.00 -7.64 16.26
CA LEU A 128 -1.50 -8.00 17.59
C LEU A 128 -0.97 -9.37 18.04
N GLY A 129 -0.91 -10.33 17.12
CA GLY A 129 -0.45 -11.68 17.40
C GLY A 129 1.08 -11.83 17.53
N LEU A 130 1.86 -10.80 17.21
CA LEU A 130 3.34 -10.80 17.20
C LEU A 130 3.95 -9.71 18.10
N ARG A 131 3.18 -8.75 18.60
CA ARG A 131 3.67 -7.59 19.35
C ARG A 131 4.47 -7.93 20.60
N ASP A 132 4.17 -9.06 21.23
CA ASP A 132 4.86 -9.53 22.44
C ASP A 132 6.12 -10.36 22.12
N ALA A 133 6.38 -10.65 20.84
CA ALA A 133 7.52 -11.43 20.36
C ALA A 133 8.68 -10.54 19.83
N GLY A 134 8.52 -9.22 19.87
CA GLY A 134 9.57 -8.27 19.48
C GLY A 134 10.77 -8.29 20.43
N PRO A 135 11.91 -7.69 20.04
CA PRO A 135 13.08 -7.61 20.89
C PRO A 135 12.71 -6.91 22.21
N HIS A 136 12.81 -7.63 23.33
CA HIS A 136 12.71 -7.03 24.65
C HIS A 136 13.80 -5.96 24.76
N PRO A 137 13.49 -4.74 25.25
CA PRO A 137 14.55 -3.80 25.59
C PRO A 137 15.47 -4.52 26.58
N ALA A 138 16.76 -4.57 26.26
CA ALA A 138 17.77 -5.03 27.20
C ALA A 138 17.51 -4.26 28.50
N LYS A 139 17.34 -4.99 29.62
CA LYS A 139 17.19 -4.37 30.93
C LYS A 139 18.43 -3.49 31.13
N ALA A 140 18.22 -2.18 31.16
CA ALA A 140 19.23 -1.20 31.51
C ALA A 140 19.60 -1.33 32.98
#